data_AF-A0A957FHQ7-F1
#
_entry.id   AF-A0A957FHQ7-F1
#
_cell.length_a   1.000
_cell.length_b   1.000
_cell.length_c   1.000
_cell.angle_alpha   90.00
_cell.angle_beta   90.00
_cell.angle_gamma   90.00
#
_symmetry.space_group_name_H-M   'P 1'
#
loop_
_entity.id
_entity.type
_entity.pdbx_description
1 polymer ?
#
loop_
_entity_poly.entity_id
_entity_poly.type
_entity_poly.pdbx_seq_one_letter_code
_entity_poly.pdbx_strand_id
1 'polypeptide(L)' 'KSRQEGEGESGLGLAIVKSLVTAHGGAITAVSPPHPGATGTRFTITLPLA' A
#
# COMPACT_ATOMS: atom_id res chain seq x y z
N LYS A 1 -2.60 9.14 -19.09
CA LYS A 1 -3.20 7.82 -18.81
C LYS A 1 -2.07 6.83 -18.59
N SER A 2 -1.66 6.61 -17.34
CA SER A 2 -0.53 5.73 -16.96
C SER A 2 -0.96 4.33 -16.52
N ARG A 3 -2.27 4.09 -16.38
CA ARG A 3 -2.82 2.77 -16.03
C ARG A 3 -3.06 1.99 -17.32
N GLN A 4 -2.33 0.90 -17.50
CA GLN A 4 -2.64 -0.11 -18.50
C GLN A 4 -3.66 -1.05 -17.85
N GLU A 5 -4.92 -0.94 -18.24
CA GLU A 5 -5.97 -1.88 -17.87
C GLU A 5 -5.85 -3.09 -18.81
N GLY A 6 -4.95 -4.00 -18.47
CA GLY A 6 -4.75 -5.27 -19.15
C GLY A 6 -4.57 -6.35 -18.11
N GLU A 7 -5.16 -7.52 -18.36
CA GLU A 7 -5.00 -8.76 -17.60
C GLU A 7 -3.61 -8.87 -16.93
N GLY A 8 -3.56 -8.74 -15.60
CA GLY A 8 -2.32 -8.95 -14.84
C GLY A 8 -1.58 -7.69 -14.38
N GLU A 9 -2.24 -6.77 -13.67
CA GLU A 9 -1.52 -6.09 -12.58
C GLU A 9 -1.16 -7.18 -11.55
N SER A 10 0.08 -7.67 -11.57
CA SER A 10 0.60 -8.81 -10.80
C SER A 10 0.48 -8.69 -9.27
N GLY A 11 -0.21 -7.68 -8.74
CA GLY A 11 -0.28 -7.36 -7.32
C GLY A 11 1.05 -6.90 -6.72
N LEU A 12 2.07 -6.66 -7.56
CA LEU A 12 3.43 -6.41 -7.09
C LEU A 12 3.59 -5.09 -6.36
N GLY A 13 2.77 -4.07 -6.64
CA GLY A 13 2.93 -2.74 -6.05
C GLY A 13 2.99 -2.76 -4.52
N LEU A 14 2.00 -3.40 -3.87
CA LEU A 14 1.99 -3.48 -2.40
C LEU A 14 3.08 -4.43 -1.87
N ALA A 15 3.42 -5.48 -2.61
CA ALA A 15 4.50 -6.40 -2.23
C ALA A 15 5.87 -5.71 -2.23
N ILE A 16 6.16 -4.90 -3.25
CA ILE A 16 7.39 -4.10 -3.34
C ILE A 16 7.45 -3.10 -2.19
N VAL A 17 6.37 -2.35 -1.93
CA VAL A 17 6.32 -1.38 -0.83
C VAL A 17 6.50 -2.08 0.52
N LYS A 18 5.84 -3.22 0.74
CA LYS A 18 6.00 -4.00 1.98
C LYS A 18 7.45 -4.40 2.21
N SER A 19 8.13 -4.94 1.19
CA SER A 19 9.54 -5.31 1.28
C SER A 19 10.43 -4.12 1.62
N LEU A 20 10.22 -2.97 0.98
CA LEU A 20 10.98 -1.75 1.27
C LEU A 20 10.74 -1.28 2.71
N VAL A 21 9.48 -1.16 3.14
CA VAL A 21 9.13 -0.68 4.48
C VAL A 21 9.70 -1.61 5.56
N THR A 22 9.60 -2.93 5.37
CA THR A 22 10.20 -3.92 6.28
C THR A 22 11.73 -3.82 6.33
N ALA A 23 12.40 -3.61 5.19
CA ALA A 23 13.85 -3.44 5.15
C ALA A 23 14.33 -2.20 5.93
N HIS A 24 13.49 -1.17 6.06
CA HIS A 24 13.77 0.04 6.85
C HIS A 24 13.30 -0.08 8.32
N GLY A 25 12.91 -1.28 8.78
CA GLY A 25 12.40 -1.48 10.15
C GLY A 25 11.02 -0.87 10.40
N GLY A 26 10.27 -0.56 9.34
CA GLY A 26 8.94 0.02 9.41
C GLY A 26 7.80 -0.98 9.29
N ALA A 27 6.58 -0.44 9.20
CA ALA A 27 5.35 -1.20 8.97
C ALA A 27 4.44 -0.49 7.96
N ILE A 28 3.64 -1.28 7.23
CA ILE A 28 2.63 -0.81 6.29
C ILE A 28 1.28 -1.50 6.53
N THR A 29 0.19 -0.73 6.49
CA THR A 29 -1.18 -1.22 6.54
C THR A 29 -2.02 -0.65 5.39
N ALA A 30 -3.05 -1.39 4.98
CA ALA A 30 -4.04 -0.97 4.00
C ALA A 30 -5.44 -1.29 4.54
N VAL A 31 -6.32 -0.31 4.59
CA VAL A 31 -7.69 -0.45 5.14
C VAL A 31 -8.71 0.11 4.15
N SER A 32 -9.71 -0.69 3.81
CA SER A 32 -10.82 -0.30 2.93
C SER A 32 -12.15 -0.88 3.45
N PRO A 33 -13.21 -0.07 3.61
CA PRO A 33 -13.17 1.40 3.63
C PRO A 33 -12.38 1.90 4.85
N PRO A 34 -11.78 3.09 4.79
CA PRO A 34 -10.94 3.59 5.89
C PRO A 34 -11.70 3.85 7.18
N HIS A 35 -13.02 4.09 7.10
CA HIS A 35 -13.94 4.19 8.24
C HIS A 35 -15.39 3.95 7.76
N PRO A 36 -16.36 3.72 8.67
CA PRO A 36 -17.76 3.56 8.30
C PRO A 36 -18.28 4.73 7.45
N GLY A 37 -19.02 4.41 6.39
CA GLY A 37 -19.57 5.40 5.45
C GLY A 37 -18.58 5.98 4.44
N ALA A 38 -17.29 5.64 4.49
CA ALA A 38 -16.31 6.08 3.49
C ALA A 38 -16.26 5.18 2.26
N THR A 39 -15.82 5.76 1.14
CA THR A 39 -15.38 5.02 -0.06
C THR A 39 -13.86 5.12 -0.19
N GLY A 40 -13.24 4.11 -0.83
CA GLY A 40 -11.81 4.08 -1.10
C GLY A 40 -10.97 3.30 -0.10
N THR A 41 -9.64 3.52 -0.13
CA THR A 41 -8.64 2.74 0.62
C THR A 41 -7.61 3.69 1.23
N ARG A 42 -7.28 3.51 2.52
CA ARG A 42 -6.18 4.21 3.19
C ARG A 42 -4.99 3.28 3.35
N PHE A 43 -3.83 3.72 2.87
CA PHE A 43 -2.54 3.11 3.14
C PHE A 43 -1.83 3.92 4.23
N THR A 44 -1.23 3.27 5.22
CA THR A 44 -0.47 3.92 6.30
C THR A 44 0.89 3.26 6.42
N ILE A 45 1.96 4.07 6.42
CA ILE A 45 3.35 3.63 6.51
C ILE A 45 3.97 4.29 7.73
N THR A 46 4.64 3.51 8.56
CA THR A 46 5.42 3.99 9.72
C THR A 46 6.87 3.57 9.56
N LEU A 47 7.80 4.50 9.76
CA LEU A 47 9.24 4.25 9.72
C LEU A 47 9.88 4.72 11.04
N PRO A 48 10.97 4.09 11.50
CA PRO A 48 11.77 4.61 12.60
C PRO A 48 12.27 6.04 12.33
N LEU A 49 12.34 6.86 13.37
CA LEU A 49 13.01 8.17 13.29
C LEU A 49 14.54 7.98 13.32
N ALA A 50 15.27 8.92 12.74
CA ALA A 50 16.74 8.94 12.72
C ALA A 50 17.33 9.26 14.10
#